data_AF-A0A9Q0EQD0-F1
#
_entry.id   AF-A0A9Q0EQD0-F1
#
_cell.length_a   1.000
_cell.length_b   1.000
_cell.length_c   1.000
_cell.angle_alpha   90.00
_cell.angle_beta   90.00
_cell.angle_gamma   90.00
#
_symmetry.space_group_name_H-M   'P 1'
#
loop_
_entity.id
_entity.type
_entity.pdbx_description
1 polymer ?
#
loop_
_entity_poly.entity_id
_entity_poly.type
_entity_poly.pdbx_seq_one_letter_code
_entity_poly.pdbx_strand_id
1 'polypeptide(L)' 'MKQELAEEGSRCSLLSKHRRFNEVCCVRCCTPFTFLLNPRRRCLDCQYNVCKDCRTYCQGDRAWLCSACQKG' A
#
# COMPACT_ATOMS: atom_id res chain seq x y z
N MET A 1 6.40 -8.60 -13.89
CA MET A 1 7.18 -7.57 -13.16
C MET A 1 6.98 -6.15 -13.71
N LYS A 2 7.47 -5.79 -14.92
CA LYS A 2 7.27 -4.41 -15.45
C LYS A 2 5.81 -4.05 -15.78
N GLN A 3 5.02 -5.00 -16.29
CA GLN A 3 3.61 -4.78 -16.59
C GLN A 3 2.73 -4.64 -15.34
N GLU A 4 2.94 -5.48 -14.32
CA GLU A 4 2.21 -5.39 -13.04
C GLU A 4 2.46 -4.05 -12.32
N LEU A 5 3.71 -3.56 -12.37
CA LEU A 5 4.07 -2.23 -11.83
C LEU A 5 3.37 -1.10 -12.59
N ALA A 6 3.20 -1.22 -13.91
CA ALA A 6 2.53 -0.22 -14.73
C ALA A 6 1.00 -0.23 -14.54
N GLU A 7 0.40 -1.41 -14.41
CA GLU A 7 -1.03 -1.56 -14.11
C GLU A 7 -1.39 -1.04 -12.72
N GLU A 8 -0.55 -1.31 -11.71
CA GLU A 8 -0.67 -0.70 -10.37
C GLU A 8 -0.60 0.83 -10.43
N GLY A 9 0.30 1.39 -11.26
CA GLY A 9 0.43 2.83 -11.47
C GLY A 9 -0.83 3.45 -12.09
N SER A 10 -1.43 2.77 -13.09
CA SER A 10 -2.68 3.19 -13.73
C SER A 10 -3.85 3.21 -12.72
N ARG A 11 -4.01 2.15 -11.93
CA ARG A 11 -5.06 2.05 -10.89
C ARG A 11 -4.88 3.11 -9.79
N CYS A 12 -3.64 3.34 -9.34
CA CYS A 12 -3.32 4.38 -8.36
C CYS A 12 -3.65 5.79 -8.88
N SER A 13 -3.44 6.08 -10.16
CA SER A 13 -3.70 7.40 -10.77
C SER A 13 -5.19 7.76 -10.91
N LEU A 14 -6.06 6.77 -11.07
CA LEU A 14 -7.52 6.97 -11.07
C LEU A 14 -8.04 7.17 -9.65
N LEU A 15 -7.50 6.40 -8.69
CA LEU A 15 -7.92 6.44 -7.28
C LEU A 15 -7.36 7.65 -6.53
N SER A 16 -6.22 8.22 -6.96
CA SER A 16 -5.66 9.47 -6.41
C SER A 16 -6.56 10.69 -6.65
N LYS A 17 -7.46 10.64 -7.64
CA LYS A 17 -8.51 11.65 -7.84
C LYS A 17 -9.54 11.66 -6.70
N HIS A 18 -9.69 10.54 -5.99
CA HIS A 18 -10.45 10.48 -4.74
C HIS A 18 -9.53 10.79 -3.56
N ARG A 19 -9.53 12.06 -3.14
CA ARG A 19 -8.63 12.65 -2.12
C ARG A 19 -8.58 11.90 -0.77
N ARG A 20 -9.52 10.99 -0.51
CA ARG A 20 -9.62 10.18 0.72
C ARG A 20 -9.38 8.68 0.54
N PHE A 21 -9.08 8.21 -0.68
CA PHE A 21 -9.00 6.78 -0.95
C PHE A 21 -8.01 6.06 -0.02
N ASN A 22 -6.78 6.58 0.11
CA ASN A 22 -5.77 5.94 0.94
C ASN A 22 -5.98 6.16 2.46
N GLU A 23 -6.95 6.97 2.86
CA GLU A 23 -7.37 7.07 4.26
C GLU A 23 -8.19 5.84 4.66
N VAL A 24 -8.98 5.30 3.71
CA VAL A 24 -9.96 4.23 3.94
C VAL A 24 -9.65 2.91 3.23
N CYS A 25 -8.78 2.90 2.23
CA CYS A 25 -8.41 1.72 1.43
C CYS A 25 -6.90 1.56 1.24
N CYS A 26 -6.46 0.30 1.11
CA CYS A 26 -5.09 -0.06 0.77
C CYS A 26 -4.68 0.49 -0.59
N VAL A 27 -3.52 1.15 -0.70
CA VAL A 27 -3.05 1.67 -2.01
C VAL A 27 -2.68 0.55 -2.99
N ARG A 28 -2.40 -0.67 -2.51
CA ARG A 28 -1.99 -1.82 -3.34
C ARG A 28 -3.20 -2.61 -3.81
N CYS A 29 -3.85 -3.34 -2.91
CA CYS A 29 -4.98 -4.19 -3.28
C CYS A 29 -6.34 -3.48 -3.38
N CYS A 30 -6.39 -2.17 -3.08
CA CYS A 30 -7.61 -1.36 -3.11
C CYS A 30 -8.72 -1.78 -2.12
N THR A 31 -8.46 -2.71 -1.21
CA THR A 31 -9.46 -3.16 -0.23
C THR A 31 -9.60 -2.16 0.93
N PRO A 32 -10.81 -1.98 1.49
CA PRO A 32 -11.02 -1.12 2.65
C PRO A 32 -10.22 -1.60 3.88
N PHE A 33 -9.72 -0.65 4.64
CA PHE A 33 -9.20 -0.92 5.98
C PHE A 33 -10.36 -1.23 6.92
N THR A 34 -10.15 -2.20 7.78
CA THR A 34 -11.07 -2.53 8.88
C THR A 34 -10.24 -2.66 10.14
N PHE A 35 -10.73 -2.13 11.26
CA PHE A 35 -9.92 -1.96 12.47
C PHE A 35 -9.25 -3.25 12.95
N LEU A 36 -9.97 -4.38 12.89
CA LEU A 36 -9.49 -5.69 13.40
C LEU A 36 -8.91 -6.59 12.31
N LEU A 37 -9.61 -6.75 11.19
CA LEU A 37 -9.26 -7.77 10.19
C LEU A 37 -8.26 -7.27 9.16
N ASN A 38 -8.27 -5.96 8.89
CA ASN A 38 -7.41 -5.34 7.89
C ASN A 38 -6.80 -4.01 8.38
N PRO A 39 -5.97 -4.06 9.43
CA PRO A 39 -5.47 -2.86 10.09
C PRO A 39 -4.58 -2.04 9.16
N ARG A 40 -4.72 -0.72 9.23
CA ARG A 40 -3.95 0.27 8.46
C ARG A 40 -2.53 0.45 9.03
N ARG A 41 -1.50 0.42 8.17
CA ARG A 41 -0.13 0.86 8.50
C ARG A 41 0.45 1.69 7.37
N ARG A 42 1.34 2.63 7.70
CA ARG A 42 2.05 3.46 6.72
C ARG A 42 3.35 2.77 6.28
N CYS A 43 3.60 2.73 4.98
CA CYS A 43 4.89 2.31 4.41
C CYS A 43 5.97 3.35 4.73
N LEU A 44 7.18 2.92 5.12
CA LEU A 44 8.30 3.82 5.37
C LEU A 44 8.68 4.63 4.12
N ASP A 45 8.84 3.98 2.97
CA ASP A 45 9.44 4.62 1.80
C ASP A 45 8.45 5.53 1.06
N CYS A 46 7.29 4.99 0.68
CA CYS A 46 6.31 5.73 -0.15
C CYS A 46 5.21 6.44 0.65
N GLN A 47 5.20 6.33 1.98
CA GLN A 47 4.26 7.01 2.89
C GLN A 47 2.76 6.70 2.68
N TYR A 48 2.41 5.80 1.77
CA TYR A 48 1.03 5.32 1.59
C TYR A 48 0.63 4.29 2.66
N ASN A 49 -0.66 4.29 3.00
CA ASN A 49 -1.25 3.28 3.86
C ASN A 49 -1.47 1.96 3.11
N VAL A 50 -1.14 0.86 3.79
CA VAL A 50 -1.24 -0.51 3.29
C VAL A 50 -1.84 -1.45 4.31
N CYS A 51 -2.54 -2.45 3.78
CA CYS A 51 -3.22 -3.51 4.48
C CYS A 51 -2.21 -4.52 5.05
N LYS A 52 -2.64 -5.46 5.90
CA LYS A 52 -1.73 -6.45 6.50
C LYS A 52 -1.11 -7.40 5.45
N ASP A 53 -1.84 -7.69 4.38
CA ASP A 53 -1.44 -8.64 3.33
C ASP A 53 -0.57 -7.97 2.24
N CYS A 54 -0.52 -6.64 2.22
CA CYS A 54 0.27 -5.86 1.25
C CYS A 54 1.54 -5.25 1.85
N ARG A 55 1.96 -5.71 3.03
CA ARG A 55 3.13 -5.18 3.73
C ARG A 55 3.97 -6.27 4.37
N THR A 56 5.25 -5.95 4.55
CA THR A 56 6.25 -6.80 5.20
C THR A 56 7.00 -5.97 6.22
N TYR A 57 7.46 -6.59 7.30
CA TYR A 57 8.29 -5.93 8.29
C TYR A 57 9.77 -6.03 7.90
N CYS A 58 10.42 -4.90 7.66
CA CYS A 58 11.86 -4.84 7.47
C CYS A 58 12.54 -4.81 8.84
N GLN A 59 13.30 -5.86 9.17
CA GLN A 59 13.99 -5.95 10.45
C GLN A 59 15.11 -4.91 10.60
N GLY A 60 15.82 -4.60 9.51
CA GLY A 60 16.91 -3.61 9.50
C GLY A 60 16.42 -2.21 9.87
N ASP A 61 15.37 -1.74 9.20
CA ASP A 61 14.80 -0.40 9.44
C ASP A 61 13.77 -0.38 10.59
N ARG A 62 13.46 -1.54 11.16
CA ARG A 62 12.40 -1.75 12.16
C ARG A 62 11.07 -1.11 11.73
N ALA A 63 10.72 -1.25 10.45
CA ALA A 63 9.62 -0.54 9.83
C ALA A 63 8.78 -1.43 8.91
N TRP A 64 7.58 -0.97 8.57
CA TRP A 64 6.70 -1.62 7.61
C TRP A 64 6.96 -1.08 6.20
N LEU A 65 7.16 -1.99 5.25
CA LEU A 65 7.29 -1.69 3.82
C LEU A 65 6.11 -2.29 3.06
N CYS A 66 5.63 -1.59 2.04
CA CYS A 66 4.66 -2.19 1.12
C CYS A 66 5.34 -3.20 0.20
N SER A 67 4.58 -4.16 -0.32
CA SER A 67 5.08 -5.20 -1.23
C SER A 67 5.77 -4.65 -2.48
N ALA A 68 5.43 -3.44 -2.94
CA ALA A 68 6.12 -2.78 -4.05
C ALA A 68 7.48 -2.20 -3.64
N CYS A 69 7.55 -1.51 -2.50
CA CYS A 69 8.81 -0.93 -1.99
C CYS A 69 9.80 -1.99 -1.53
N GLN A 70 9.32 -3.14 -1.01
CA GLN A 70 10.20 -4.25 -0.65
C GLN A 70 10.91 -4.88 -1.87
N LYS A 71 10.32 -4.79 -3.06
CA LYS A 71 10.85 -5.40 -4.29
C LYS A 71 11.67 -4.41 -5.13
N GLY A 72 11.70 -3.13 -4.75
CA GLY A 72 12.47 -2.07 -5.41
C GLY A 72 13.83 -1.93 -4.76
#